data_AF-A0A0E4BKZ7-F1
#
_entry.id   AF-A0A0E4BKZ7-F1
#
_cell.length_a   1.000
_cell.length_b   1.000
_cell.length_c   1.000
_cell.angle_alpha   90.00
_cell.angle_beta   90.00
_cell.angle_gamma   90.00
#
_symmetry.space_group_name_H-M   'P 1'
#
loop_
_entity.id
_entity.type
_entity.pdbx_description
1 polymer ?
#
loop_
_entity_poly.entity_id
_entity_poly.type
_entity_poly.pdbx_seq_one_letter_code
_entity_poly.pdbx_strand_id
1 'polypeptide(L)'
;MPATPAFCWAHGRRAFLELADIAQNARRGRSATAISPIALEAVRRIDQLFEIEREIYGLSAEERLRIRQERSAPLLTDLEAWLRAESARLSRSSNMIKPINYLLNRWDGFARLVHNGRICMTNNAAERALRGFALGRKAWLFAGSDRGAERTAVMATLIMTARLNDIDPKAWLADIFARIADMPQHRLHELLPWNWMPPASTPSTQAA
;
A
#
# COMPACT_ATOMS: atom_id res chain seq x y z
N MET A 1 -9.03 19.93 -4.33
CA MET A 1 -9.44 19.37 -3.02
C MET A 1 -8.19 18.95 -2.27
N PRO A 2 -7.97 19.38 -1.01
CA PRO A 2 -6.86 18.86 -0.22
C PRO A 2 -7.09 17.36 0.02
N ALA A 3 -6.13 16.52 -0.38
CA ALA A 3 -6.19 15.10 -0.12
C ALA A 3 -5.97 14.84 1.37
N THR A 4 -6.82 14.04 2.00
CA THR A 4 -6.64 13.64 3.40
C THR A 4 -5.71 12.43 3.48
N PRO A 5 -4.54 12.53 4.15
CA PRO A 5 -3.59 11.42 4.18
C PRO A 5 -4.02 10.30 5.15
N ALA A 6 -3.70 9.07 4.77
CA ALA A 6 -3.67 7.90 5.63
C ALA A 6 -2.28 7.26 5.54
N PHE A 7 -1.65 6.95 6.67
CA PHE A 7 -0.26 6.50 6.71
C PHE A 7 -0.12 4.98 6.86
N CYS A 8 0.94 4.43 6.27
CA CYS A 8 1.21 2.99 6.29
C CYS A 8 1.89 2.56 7.59
N TRP A 9 1.24 1.70 8.36
CA TRP A 9 1.78 1.17 9.61
C TRP A 9 3.03 0.31 9.41
N ALA A 10 3.19 -0.35 8.26
CA ALA A 10 4.43 -1.09 7.97
C ALA A 10 5.65 -0.15 7.85
N HIS A 11 5.44 1.08 7.37
CA HIS A 11 6.48 2.10 7.35
C HIS A 11 6.73 2.66 8.76
N GLY A 12 5.66 3.01 9.50
CA GLY A 12 5.77 3.49 10.88
C GLY A 12 6.47 2.51 11.83
N ARG A 13 6.21 1.21 11.67
CA ARG A 13 6.80 0.12 12.48
C ARG A 13 8.28 -0.13 12.16
N ARG A 14 8.73 0.13 10.93
CA ARG A 14 10.08 -0.27 10.44
C ARG A 14 11.21 0.27 11.32
N ALA A 15 11.16 1.55 11.71
CA ALA A 15 12.21 2.14 12.52
C ALA A 15 12.31 1.49 13.91
N PHE A 16 11.19 1.08 14.50
CA PHE A 16 11.18 0.35 15.77
C PHE A 16 11.76 -1.06 15.59
N LEU A 17 11.44 -1.75 14.49
CA LEU A 17 12.04 -3.05 14.16
C LEU A 17 13.56 -2.98 14.03
N GLU A 18 14.08 -1.99 13.30
CA GLU A 18 15.53 -1.79 13.14
C GLU A 18 16.24 -1.56 14.49
N LEU A 19 15.56 -0.90 15.44
CA LEU A 19 16.09 -0.60 16.77
C LEU A 19 15.85 -1.73 17.78
N ALA A 20 14.94 -2.66 17.46
CA ALA A 20 14.65 -3.87 18.21
C ALA A 20 15.45 -5.10 17.70
N ASP A 21 16.05 -5.04 16.50
CA ASP A 21 16.67 -6.20 15.86
C ASP A 21 17.95 -6.65 16.57
N ILE A 22 17.83 -7.79 17.26
CA ILE A 22 18.90 -8.50 17.95
C ILE A 22 19.88 -9.13 16.96
N ALA A 23 19.39 -9.67 15.84
CA ALA A 23 20.20 -10.41 14.86
C ALA A 23 21.07 -9.46 14.02
N GLN A 24 20.55 -8.29 13.63
CA GLN A 24 21.35 -7.27 12.96
C GLN A 24 22.38 -6.63 13.92
N ASN A 25 22.03 -6.48 15.20
CA ASN A 25 22.99 -6.07 16.24
C ASN A 25 24.07 -7.13 16.49
N ALA A 26 23.72 -8.42 16.57
CA ALA A 26 24.68 -9.52 16.72
C ALA A 26 25.69 -9.57 15.55
N ARG A 27 25.24 -9.27 14.32
CA ARG A 27 26.11 -9.15 13.12
C ARG A 27 27.03 -7.92 13.15
N ARG A 28 26.69 -6.87 13.91
CA ARG A 28 27.47 -5.62 14.01
C ARG A 28 28.53 -5.64 15.12
N GLY A 29 28.64 -6.73 15.90
CA GLY A 29 29.70 -6.92 16.88
C GLY A 29 29.79 -5.79 17.93
N ARG A 30 31.00 -5.32 18.24
CA ARG A 30 31.26 -4.29 19.27
C ARG A 30 30.61 -2.91 18.98
N SER A 31 30.02 -2.72 17.80
CA SER A 31 29.27 -1.51 17.41
C SER A 31 27.75 -1.64 17.60
N ALA A 32 27.27 -2.78 18.13
CA ALA A 32 25.85 -3.00 18.37
C ALA A 32 25.29 -2.00 19.38
N THR A 33 24.21 -1.30 19.01
CA THR A 33 23.48 -0.45 19.95
C THR A 33 22.65 -1.36 20.84
N ALA A 34 22.60 -1.09 22.15
CA ALA A 34 21.78 -1.88 23.07
C ALA A 34 20.33 -1.91 22.56
N ILE A 35 19.73 -3.11 22.51
CA ILE A 35 18.33 -3.31 22.12
C ILE A 35 17.47 -2.46 23.05
N SER A 36 16.71 -1.55 22.49
CA SER A 36 15.86 -0.67 23.28
C SER A 36 14.61 -1.44 23.73
N PRO A 37 14.35 -1.60 25.04
CA PRO A 37 13.11 -2.21 25.52
C PRO A 37 11.87 -1.47 25.01
N ILE A 38 11.98 -0.15 24.81
CA ILE A 38 10.94 0.70 24.24
C ILE A 38 10.67 0.30 22.77
N ALA A 39 11.72 -0.02 21.99
CA ALA A 39 11.54 -0.45 20.60
C ALA A 39 10.79 -1.79 20.52
N LEU A 40 11.17 -2.76 21.37
CA LEU A 40 10.49 -4.05 21.47
C LEU A 40 9.02 -3.88 21.90
N GLU A 41 8.74 -3.04 22.88
CA GLU A 41 7.37 -2.71 23.29
C GLU A 41 6.55 -2.14 22.13
N ALA A 42 7.11 -1.14 21.43
CA ALA A 42 6.43 -0.49 20.32
C ALA A 42 6.09 -1.51 19.22
N VAL A 43 7.04 -2.38 18.87
CA VAL A 43 6.83 -3.46 17.91
C VAL A 43 5.70 -4.38 18.37
N ARG A 44 5.73 -4.83 19.62
CA ARG A 44 4.72 -5.73 20.20
C ARG A 44 3.31 -5.12 20.17
N ARG A 45 3.16 -3.86 20.58
CA ARG A 45 1.88 -3.14 20.55
C ARG A 45 1.36 -2.95 19.12
N ILE A 46 2.23 -2.59 18.19
CA ILE A 46 1.85 -2.44 16.78
C ILE A 46 1.49 -3.80 16.17
N ASP A 47 2.16 -4.88 16.57
CA ASP A 47 1.85 -6.23 16.08
C ASP A 47 0.47 -6.73 16.49
N GLN A 48 -0.04 -6.33 17.66
CA GLN A 48 -1.42 -6.60 18.04
C GLN A 48 -2.42 -5.99 17.05
N LEU A 49 -2.13 -4.80 16.50
CA LEU A 49 -2.95 -4.21 15.44
C LEU A 49 -2.86 -5.03 14.14
N PHE A 50 -1.67 -5.52 13.79
CA PHE A 50 -1.48 -6.37 12.62
C PHE A 50 -2.16 -7.74 12.74
N GLU A 51 -2.24 -8.33 13.94
CA GLU A 51 -3.03 -9.54 14.16
C GLU A 51 -4.51 -9.31 13.86
N ILE A 52 -5.11 -8.23 14.38
CA ILE A 52 -6.51 -7.88 14.07
C ILE A 52 -6.69 -7.68 12.56
N GLU A 53 -5.78 -6.96 11.90
CA GLU A 53 -5.87 -6.70 10.46
C GLU A 53 -5.75 -7.96 9.59
N ARG A 54 -5.04 -8.98 10.05
CA ARG A 54 -4.99 -10.29 9.38
C ARG A 54 -6.33 -11.01 9.45
N GLU A 55 -7.01 -10.96 10.59
CA GLU A 55 -8.30 -11.62 10.77
C GLU A 55 -9.42 -11.00 9.92
N ILE A 56 -9.37 -9.68 9.70
CA ILE A 56 -10.40 -8.94 8.96
C ILE A 56 -10.08 -8.78 7.46
N TYR A 57 -9.01 -9.41 6.98
CA TYR A 57 -8.63 -9.35 5.58
C TYR A 57 -9.68 -10.05 4.70
N GLY A 58 -10.16 -9.37 3.66
CA GLY A 58 -11.20 -9.88 2.76
C GLY A 58 -12.63 -9.61 3.22
N LEU A 59 -12.85 -9.11 4.44
CA LEU A 59 -14.18 -8.69 4.91
C LEU A 59 -14.63 -7.37 4.27
N SER A 60 -15.93 -7.08 4.38
CA SER A 60 -16.51 -5.83 3.85
C SER A 60 -15.93 -4.60 4.57
N ALA A 61 -16.05 -3.42 3.94
CA ALA A 61 -15.60 -2.18 4.57
C ALA A 61 -16.36 -1.89 5.89
N GLU A 62 -17.64 -2.24 5.95
CA GLU A 62 -18.50 -2.08 7.12
C GLU A 62 -18.08 -3.01 8.26
N GLU A 63 -17.82 -4.28 7.97
CA GLU A 63 -17.35 -5.26 8.96
C GLU A 63 -15.97 -4.90 9.51
N ARG A 64 -15.05 -4.52 8.61
CA ARG A 64 -13.72 -4.03 9.01
C ARG A 64 -13.82 -2.82 9.92
N LEU A 65 -14.69 -1.87 9.60
CA LEU A 65 -14.89 -0.67 10.42
C LEU A 65 -15.41 -1.01 11.82
N ARG A 66 -16.43 -1.88 11.92
CA ARG A 66 -16.98 -2.33 13.19
C ARG A 66 -15.91 -2.97 14.08
N ILE A 67 -15.17 -3.95 13.53
CA ILE A 67 -14.14 -4.67 14.28
C ILE A 67 -13.01 -3.74 14.71
N ARG A 68 -12.61 -2.79 13.85
CA ARG A 68 -11.59 -1.79 14.18
C ARG A 68 -12.04 -0.85 15.31
N GLN A 69 -13.29 -0.43 15.32
CA GLN A 69 -13.84 0.38 16.42
C GLN A 69 -13.84 -0.40 17.74
N GLU A 70 -14.20 -1.68 17.72
CA GLU A 70 -14.25 -2.52 18.92
C GLU A 70 -12.86 -2.91 19.44
N ARG A 71 -11.92 -3.26 18.55
CA ARG A 71 -10.64 -3.88 18.93
C ARG A 71 -9.41 -3.02 18.67
N SER A 72 -9.35 -2.33 17.52
CA SER A 72 -8.16 -1.57 17.13
C SER A 72 -8.12 -0.17 17.74
N ALA A 73 -9.25 0.51 17.86
CA ALA A 73 -9.35 1.85 18.44
C ALA A 73 -8.82 1.93 19.88
N PRO A 74 -9.21 1.04 20.82
CA PRO A 74 -8.64 1.09 22.17
C PRO A 74 -7.14 0.83 22.20
N LEU A 75 -6.62 -0.08 21.35
CA LEU A 75 -5.18 -0.33 21.25
C LEU A 75 -4.41 0.86 20.67
N LEU A 76 -5.00 1.59 19.73
CA LEU A 76 -4.42 2.83 19.23
C LEU A 76 -4.39 3.90 20.32
N THR A 77 -5.48 4.11 21.04
CA THR A 77 -5.52 5.07 22.16
C THR A 77 -4.45 4.76 23.21
N ASP A 78 -4.32 3.48 23.60
CA ASP A 78 -3.30 3.04 24.56
C ASP A 78 -1.87 3.20 24.00
N LEU A 79 -1.65 2.84 22.72
CA LEU A 79 -0.36 3.05 22.05
C LEU A 79 0.02 4.54 21.98
N GLU A 80 -0.92 5.44 21.69
CA GLU A 80 -0.67 6.88 21.65
C GLU A 80 -0.25 7.41 23.01
N ALA A 81 -1.03 7.07 24.05
CA ALA A 81 -0.78 7.50 25.41
C ALA A 81 0.59 7.01 25.89
N TRP A 82 0.90 5.74 25.62
CA TRP A 82 2.20 5.15 25.95
C TRP A 82 3.35 5.83 25.20
N LEU A 83 3.24 6.06 23.89
CA LEU A 83 4.27 6.76 23.10
C LEU A 83 4.52 8.19 23.61
N ARG A 84 3.47 8.91 24.01
CA ARG A 84 3.59 10.26 24.60
C ARG A 84 4.32 10.22 25.95
N ALA A 85 3.99 9.23 26.80
CA ALA A 85 4.65 9.06 28.10
C ALA A 85 6.15 8.73 27.93
N GLU A 86 6.50 7.82 27.02
CA GLU A 86 7.89 7.51 26.71
C GLU A 86 8.62 8.73 26.12
N SER A 87 7.99 9.45 25.19
CA SER A 87 8.58 10.67 24.61
C SER A 87 8.92 11.73 25.66
N ALA A 88 8.12 11.85 26.73
CA ALA A 88 8.36 12.81 27.80
C ALA A 88 9.53 12.43 28.72
N ARG A 89 9.84 11.13 28.84
CA ARG A 89 10.96 10.61 29.65
C ARG A 89 12.28 10.59 28.91
N LEU A 90 12.25 10.55 27.58
CA LEU A 90 13.45 10.40 26.75
C LEU A 90 14.17 11.74 26.55
N SER A 91 15.51 11.69 26.54
CA SER A 91 16.31 12.84 26.14
C SER A 91 16.13 13.13 24.63
N ARG A 92 16.40 14.38 24.23
CA ARG A 92 16.41 14.78 22.82
C ARG A 92 17.47 14.04 21.98
N SER A 93 18.52 13.51 22.62
CA SER A 93 19.59 12.75 21.96
C SER A 93 19.26 11.26 21.82
N SER A 94 18.16 10.78 22.40
CA SER A 94 17.77 9.37 22.28
C SER A 94 17.47 8.99 20.84
N ASN A 95 18.01 7.85 20.39
CA ASN A 95 17.68 7.27 19.08
C ASN A 95 16.19 6.87 18.95
N MET A 96 15.45 6.77 20.07
CA MET A 96 14.02 6.49 20.10
C MET A 96 13.13 7.70 19.85
N ILE A 97 13.62 8.93 20.09
CA ILE A 97 12.76 10.11 20.02
C ILE A 97 12.27 10.38 18.60
N LYS A 98 13.10 10.09 17.59
CA LYS A 98 12.78 10.33 16.18
C LYS A 98 11.67 9.40 15.66
N PRO A 99 11.74 8.06 15.85
CA PRO A 99 10.63 7.15 15.52
C PRO A 99 9.32 7.51 16.24
N ILE A 100 9.38 7.83 17.54
CA ILE A 100 8.19 8.20 18.33
C ILE A 100 7.54 9.47 17.77
N ASN A 101 8.32 10.54 17.59
CA ASN A 101 7.83 11.79 17.04
C ASN A 101 7.29 11.63 15.61
N TYR A 102 7.86 10.72 14.81
CA TYR A 102 7.34 10.44 13.48
C TYR A 102 5.90 9.93 13.51
N LEU A 103 5.57 9.02 14.43
CA LEU A 103 4.20 8.55 14.64
C LEU A 103 3.31 9.66 15.23
N LEU A 104 3.74 10.28 16.33
CA LEU A 104 2.92 11.26 17.07
C LEU A 104 2.58 12.50 16.24
N ASN A 105 3.52 13.03 15.46
CA ASN A 105 3.29 14.20 14.60
C ASN A 105 2.30 13.90 13.44
N ARG A 106 1.98 12.63 13.21
CA ARG A 106 1.17 12.15 12.09
C ARG A 106 0.03 11.25 12.56
N TRP A 107 -0.27 11.31 13.85
CA TRP A 107 -1.10 10.32 14.52
C TRP A 107 -2.48 10.20 13.88
N ASP A 108 -3.14 11.32 13.58
CA ASP A 108 -4.46 11.33 12.93
C ASP A 108 -4.49 10.60 11.59
N GLY A 109 -3.37 10.61 10.84
CA GLY A 109 -3.26 9.88 9.58
C GLY A 109 -3.00 8.38 9.79
N PHE A 110 -2.30 8.01 10.86
CA PHE A 110 -2.11 6.62 11.27
C PHE A 110 -3.37 6.01 11.90
N ALA A 111 -4.13 6.77 12.67
CA ALA A 111 -5.35 6.31 13.32
C ALA A 111 -6.56 6.29 12.38
N ARG A 112 -6.49 6.98 11.23
CA ARG A 112 -7.63 7.15 10.30
C ARG A 112 -8.32 5.85 9.87
N LEU A 113 -7.60 4.72 9.84
CA LEU A 113 -8.19 3.43 9.47
C LEU A 113 -9.36 3.01 10.35
N VAL A 114 -9.42 3.46 11.61
CA VAL A 114 -10.54 3.13 12.51
C VAL A 114 -11.78 3.95 12.20
N HIS A 115 -11.68 5.02 11.41
CA HIS A 115 -12.84 5.83 11.00
C HIS A 115 -13.33 5.48 9.59
N ASN A 116 -12.60 4.67 8.84
CA ASN A 116 -12.99 4.26 7.49
C ASN A 116 -12.44 2.87 7.15
N GLY A 117 -13.33 1.88 7.07
CA GLY A 117 -12.97 0.50 6.76
C GLY A 117 -12.39 0.26 5.36
N ARG A 118 -12.50 1.23 4.44
CA ARG A 118 -11.86 1.16 3.11
C ARG A 118 -10.35 1.42 3.18
N ILE A 119 -9.85 2.08 4.23
CA ILE A 119 -8.43 2.38 4.39
C ILE A 119 -7.67 1.11 4.77
N CYS A 120 -6.67 0.75 3.97
CA CYS A 120 -5.76 -0.35 4.28
C CYS A 120 -4.72 0.07 5.33
N MET A 121 -4.44 -0.81 6.28
CA MET A 121 -3.37 -0.65 7.29
C MET A 121 -1.99 -0.46 6.65
N THR A 122 -1.78 -1.06 5.48
CA THR A 122 -0.53 -0.94 4.71
C THR A 122 -0.82 -0.56 3.26
N ASN A 123 0.11 0.17 2.66
CA ASN A 123 0.13 0.49 1.23
C ASN A 123 0.99 -0.50 0.43
N ASN A 124 1.50 -1.57 1.05
CA ASN A 124 2.47 -2.50 0.45
C ASN A 124 1.97 -3.09 -0.89
N ALA A 125 0.66 -3.37 -1.00
CA ALA A 125 0.08 -3.86 -2.26
C ALA A 125 0.20 -2.81 -3.38
N ALA A 126 -0.11 -1.55 -3.08
CA ALA A 126 0.03 -0.44 -4.03
C ALA A 126 1.50 -0.20 -4.39
N GLU A 127 2.42 -0.20 -3.41
CA GLU A 127 3.86 -0.04 -3.67
C GLU A 127 4.40 -1.17 -4.56
N ARG A 128 3.98 -2.42 -4.33
CA ARG A 128 4.36 -3.56 -5.19
C ARG A 128 3.83 -3.39 -6.61
N ALA A 129 2.58 -2.96 -6.77
CA ALA A 129 1.99 -2.70 -8.09
C ALA A 129 2.73 -1.58 -8.85
N LEU A 130 3.17 -0.54 -8.13
CA LEU A 130 3.93 0.58 -8.71
C LEU A 130 5.42 0.28 -8.91
N ARG A 131 5.94 -0.83 -8.39
CA ARG A 131 7.36 -1.19 -8.51
C ARG A 131 7.82 -1.27 -9.96
N GLY A 132 6.98 -1.76 -10.87
CA GLY A 132 7.27 -1.80 -12.30
C GLY A 132 7.56 -0.41 -12.88
N PHE A 133 6.77 0.60 -12.48
CA PHE A 133 6.98 1.99 -12.84
C PHE A 133 8.27 2.55 -12.25
N ALA A 134 8.50 2.27 -10.97
CA ALA A 134 9.71 2.72 -10.29
C ALA A 134 10.99 2.17 -10.93
N LEU A 135 10.99 0.92 -11.38
CA LEU A 135 12.14 0.32 -12.08
C LEU A 135 12.23 0.81 -13.54
N GLY A 136 11.10 0.89 -14.23
CA GLY A 136 11.00 1.28 -15.63
C GLY A 136 11.35 2.74 -15.91
N ARG A 137 11.25 3.63 -14.92
CA ARG A 137 11.55 5.08 -15.09
C ARG A 137 12.94 5.36 -15.68
N LYS A 138 13.93 4.50 -15.41
CA LYS A 138 15.29 4.64 -15.96
C LYS A 138 15.39 4.18 -17.42
N ALA A 139 14.44 3.35 -17.87
CA ALA A 139 14.38 2.80 -19.23
C ALA A 139 13.36 3.53 -20.13
N TRP A 140 12.44 4.32 -19.57
CA TRP A 140 11.41 5.05 -20.31
C TRP A 140 11.88 6.43 -20.74
N LEU A 141 12.77 6.45 -21.74
CA LEU A 141 13.39 7.67 -22.27
C LEU A 141 12.37 8.68 -22.85
N PHE A 142 11.16 8.23 -23.19
CA PHE A 142 10.06 9.05 -23.70
C PHE A 142 9.21 9.72 -22.60
N ALA A 143 9.38 9.34 -21.34
CA ALA A 143 8.72 9.96 -20.19
C ALA A 143 9.53 11.15 -19.61
N GLY A 144 10.25 11.87 -20.47
CA GLY A 144 11.08 13.03 -20.10
C GLY A 144 10.35 14.38 -20.11
N SER A 145 9.04 14.40 -20.38
CA SER A 145 8.19 15.60 -20.35
C SER A 145 6.88 15.31 -19.64
N ASP A 146 6.21 16.35 -19.11
CA ASP A 146 4.92 16.23 -18.44
C ASP A 146 3.86 15.54 -19.32
N ARG A 147 3.82 15.90 -20.61
CA ARG A 147 2.93 15.26 -21.59
C ARG A 147 3.26 13.78 -21.80
N GLY A 148 4.54 13.41 -21.77
CA GLY A 148 4.98 12.01 -21.83
C GLY A 148 4.59 11.23 -20.56
N ALA A 149 4.70 11.87 -19.40
CA ALA A 149 4.27 11.30 -18.13
C ALA A 149 2.75 11.09 -18.08
N GLU A 150 1.96 12.05 -18.55
CA GLU A 150 0.50 11.96 -18.63
C GLU A 150 0.06 10.77 -19.51
N ARG A 151 0.63 10.63 -20.71
CA ARG A 151 0.34 9.48 -21.60
C ARG A 151 0.71 8.15 -20.95
N THR A 152 1.85 8.11 -20.26
CA THR A 152 2.29 6.91 -19.53
C THR A 152 1.30 6.56 -18.42
N ALA A 153 0.78 7.55 -17.69
CA ALA A 153 -0.21 7.35 -16.64
C ALA A 153 -1.56 6.85 -17.19
N VAL A 154 -2.01 7.34 -18.35
CA VAL A 154 -3.22 6.82 -19.01
C VAL A 154 -3.04 5.34 -19.39
N MET A 155 -1.96 4.98 -20.08
CA MET A 155 -1.70 3.59 -20.46
C MET A 155 -1.53 2.67 -19.25
N ALA A 156 -0.83 3.15 -18.21
CA ALA A 156 -0.70 2.45 -16.94
C ALA A 156 -2.05 2.11 -16.32
N THR A 157 -2.96 3.10 -16.30
CA THR A 157 -4.28 2.95 -15.71
C THR A 157 -5.08 1.88 -16.44
N LEU A 158 -5.08 1.89 -17.78
CA LEU A 158 -5.76 0.88 -18.59
C LEU A 158 -5.19 -0.53 -18.37
N ILE A 159 -3.85 -0.67 -18.43
CA ILE A 159 -3.16 -1.95 -18.24
C ILE A 159 -3.42 -2.51 -16.84
N MET A 160 -3.30 -1.68 -15.81
CA MET A 160 -3.52 -2.12 -14.43
C MET A 160 -4.99 -2.45 -14.17
N THR A 161 -5.93 -1.75 -14.79
CA THR A 161 -7.36 -2.07 -14.69
C THR A 161 -7.65 -3.45 -15.29
N ALA A 162 -7.09 -3.78 -16.47
CA ALA A 162 -7.22 -5.11 -17.05
C ALA A 162 -6.66 -6.20 -16.12
N ARG A 163 -5.46 -5.99 -15.57
CA ARG A 163 -4.85 -6.93 -14.61
C ARG A 163 -5.68 -7.12 -13.34
N LEU A 164 -6.30 -6.07 -12.82
CA LEU A 164 -7.16 -6.13 -11.64
C LEU A 164 -8.48 -6.88 -11.90
N ASN A 165 -8.85 -7.09 -13.16
CA ASN A 165 -9.99 -7.89 -13.60
C ASN A 165 -9.55 -9.26 -14.15
N ASP A 166 -8.32 -9.70 -13.84
CA ASP A 166 -7.75 -10.98 -14.28
C ASP A 166 -7.72 -11.16 -15.82
N ILE A 167 -7.62 -10.06 -16.57
CA ILE A 167 -7.57 -10.05 -18.03
C ILE A 167 -6.13 -9.79 -18.51
N ASP A 168 -5.69 -10.53 -19.54
CA ASP A 168 -4.43 -10.23 -20.24
C ASP A 168 -4.53 -8.85 -20.91
N PRO A 169 -3.76 -7.85 -20.44
CA PRO A 169 -3.84 -6.49 -20.99
C PRO A 169 -3.48 -6.46 -22.47
N LYS A 170 -2.61 -7.35 -22.95
CA LYS A 170 -2.22 -7.38 -24.37
C LYS A 170 -3.39 -7.83 -25.24
N ALA A 171 -4.03 -8.94 -24.87
CA ALA A 171 -5.19 -9.45 -25.59
C ALA A 171 -6.34 -8.42 -25.63
N TRP A 172 -6.65 -7.81 -24.47
CA TRP A 172 -7.68 -6.79 -24.38
C TRP A 172 -7.35 -5.54 -25.19
N LEU A 173 -6.13 -4.98 -25.06
CA LEU A 173 -5.75 -3.77 -25.82
C LEU A 173 -5.76 -4.01 -27.33
N ALA A 174 -5.24 -5.16 -27.79
CA ALA A 174 -5.24 -5.49 -29.22
C ALA A 174 -6.66 -5.53 -29.80
N ASP A 175 -7.57 -6.10 -29.02
CA ASP A 175 -8.96 -6.26 -29.40
C ASP A 175 -9.75 -4.94 -29.38
N ILE A 176 -9.62 -4.13 -28.32
CA ILE A 176 -10.30 -2.83 -28.28
C ILE A 176 -9.78 -1.90 -29.39
N PHE A 177 -8.47 -1.89 -29.66
CA PHE A 177 -7.91 -1.03 -30.71
C PHE A 177 -8.37 -1.43 -32.11
N ALA A 178 -8.66 -2.71 -32.32
CA ALA A 178 -9.21 -3.19 -33.59
C ALA A 178 -10.68 -2.76 -33.82
N ARG A 179 -11.45 -2.49 -32.76
CA ARG A 179 -12.91 -2.26 -32.85
C ARG A 179 -13.35 -0.84 -32.47
N ILE A 180 -12.53 -0.08 -31.74
CA ILE A 180 -12.92 1.21 -31.16
C ILE A 180 -13.29 2.27 -32.21
N ALA A 181 -12.65 2.24 -33.39
CA ALA A 181 -12.90 3.21 -34.45
C ALA A 181 -14.31 3.09 -35.04
N ASP A 182 -14.87 1.88 -35.04
CA ASP A 182 -16.20 1.58 -35.61
C ASP A 182 -17.32 1.61 -34.55
N MET A 183 -16.98 1.87 -33.28
CA MET A 183 -17.92 1.78 -32.18
C MET A 183 -18.51 3.15 -31.81
N PRO A 184 -19.85 3.30 -31.80
CA PRO A 184 -20.48 4.55 -31.37
C PRO A 184 -20.10 4.93 -29.93
N GLN A 185 -19.92 6.23 -29.67
CA GLN A 185 -19.46 6.75 -28.37
C GLN A 185 -20.29 6.24 -27.17
N HIS A 186 -21.61 6.12 -27.32
CA HIS A 186 -22.50 5.66 -26.24
C HIS A 186 -22.28 4.18 -25.87
N ARG A 187 -21.61 3.39 -26.71
CA ARG A 187 -21.30 1.97 -26.49
C ARG A 187 -19.87 1.70 -26.00
N LEU A 188 -19.02 2.73 -25.88
CA LEU A 188 -17.61 2.54 -25.46
C LEU A 188 -17.47 1.82 -24.10
N HIS A 189 -18.47 1.93 -23.23
CA HIS A 189 -18.50 1.25 -21.95
C HIS A 189 -18.47 -0.30 -22.07
N GLU A 190 -18.89 -0.85 -23.20
CA GLU A 190 -18.81 -2.29 -23.49
C GLU A 190 -17.37 -2.77 -23.68
N LEU A 191 -16.43 -1.86 -24.01
CA LEU A 191 -15.00 -2.18 -24.16
C LEU A 191 -14.24 -2.21 -22.83
N LEU A 192 -14.88 -1.85 -21.71
CA LEU A 192 -14.24 -1.82 -20.40
C LEU A 192 -13.85 -3.24 -19.96
N PRO A 193 -12.74 -3.43 -19.22
CA PRO A 193 -12.24 -4.76 -18.89
C PRO A 193 -13.29 -5.69 -18.26
N TRP A 194 -14.11 -5.19 -17.33
CA TRP A 194 -15.15 -6.00 -16.66
C TRP A 194 -16.34 -6.39 -17.55
N ASN A 195 -16.46 -5.81 -18.74
CA ASN A 195 -17.46 -6.16 -19.76
C ASN A 195 -16.86 -6.98 -20.91
N TRP A 196 -15.54 -7.15 -20.92
CA TRP A 196 -14.82 -7.77 -22.02
C TRP A 196 -14.86 -9.29 -21.92
N MET A 197 -15.21 -9.95 -23.03
CA MET A 197 -15.04 -11.39 -23.20
C MET A 197 -13.99 -11.66 -24.28
N PRO A 198 -13.10 -12.65 -24.08
CA PRO A 198 -12.15 -13.04 -25.10
C PRO A 198 -12.89 -13.38 -26.40
N PRO A 199 -12.40 -12.91 -27.57
CA PRO A 199 -12.92 -13.40 -28.84
C PRO A 199 -12.79 -14.93 -28.88
N ALA A 200 -13.84 -15.62 -29.32
CA ALA A 200 -13.81 -17.07 -29.44
C ALA A 200 -12.57 -17.47 -30.25
N SER A 201 -11.76 -18.38 -29.69
CA SER A 201 -10.56 -18.88 -30.36
C SER A 201 -10.98 -19.51 -31.68
N THR A 202 -10.69 -18.86 -32.80
CA THR A 202 -10.82 -19.48 -34.12
C THR A 202 -9.91 -20.72 -34.11
N PRO A 203 -10.45 -21.94 -34.30
CA PRO A 203 -9.61 -23.13 -34.33
C PRO A 203 -8.56 -22.95 -35.42
N SER A 204 -7.29 -23.08 -35.04
CA SER A 204 -6.17 -23.02 -35.96
C SER A 204 -6.37 -24.11 -37.01
N THR A 205 -6.65 -23.70 -38.25
CA THR A 205 -6.56 -24.61 -39.39
C THR A 205 -5.09 -25.00 -39.52
N GLN A 206 -4.73 -26.17 -39.01
CA GLN A 206 -3.46 -26.81 -39.33
C GLN A 206 -3.48 -27.10 -40.83
N ALA A 207 -2.71 -26.33 -41.59
CA ALA A 207 -2.37 -26.69 -42.96
C ALA A 207 -1.42 -27.89 -42.91
N ALA A 208 -1.84 -28.98 -43.55
CA ALA A 208 -1.03 -30.16 -43.85
C ALA A 208 -0.04 -29.91 -44.99
#